data_AF-A0AAD3NW42-F1
#
_entry.id   AF-A0AAD3NW42-F1
#
_cell.length_a   1.000
_cell.length_b   1.000
_cell.length_c   1.000
_cell.angle_alpha   90.00
_cell.angle_beta   90.00
_cell.angle_gamma   90.00
#
_symmetry.space_group_name_H-M   'P 1'
#
loop_
_entity.id
_entity.type
_entity.pdbx_description
1 polymer ?
#
loop_
_entity_poly.entity_id
_entity_poly.type
_entity_poly.pdbx_seq_one_letter_code
_entity_poly.pdbx_strand_id
1 'polypeptide(L)'
;MASKVVRWIAICFLVASILCVNGETLTTSTPYDSAGRNYDLGGLFCATIYSNQTLEFRSEYLWTAYCDQAGQPMELSLCGTCIQ
;
A
#
# COMPACT_ATOMS: atom_id res chain seq x y z
N MET A 1 -38.76 33.50 5.62
CA MET A 1 -38.27 32.24 6.25
C MET A 1 -37.34 31.45 5.31
N ALA A 2 -37.60 31.43 3.99
CA ALA A 2 -36.77 30.74 2.98
C ALA A 2 -35.29 31.17 2.90
N SER A 3 -34.97 32.47 3.07
CA SER A 3 -33.58 32.99 2.94
C SER A 3 -32.61 32.44 3.99
N LYS A 4 -33.08 32.15 5.22
CA LYS A 4 -32.23 31.56 6.26
C LYS A 4 -31.89 30.11 5.90
N VAL A 5 -32.87 29.34 5.42
CA VAL A 5 -32.71 27.92 5.07
C VAL A 5 -31.74 27.74 3.89
N VAL A 6 -31.83 28.58 2.86
CA VAL A 6 -30.91 28.58 1.71
C VAL A 6 -29.47 28.88 2.15
N ARG A 7 -29.29 29.83 3.08
CA ARG A 7 -27.97 30.19 3.60
C ARG A 7 -27.34 29.06 4.43
N TRP A 8 -28.13 28.35 5.23
CA TRP A 8 -27.66 27.17 5.97
C TRP A 8 -27.30 26.00 5.05
N ILE A 9 -28.09 25.74 4.01
CA ILE A 9 -27.78 24.68 3.03
C ILE A 9 -26.46 25.00 2.29
N ALA A 10 -26.26 26.24 1.85
CA ALA A 10 -25.02 26.65 1.19
C ALA A 10 -23.77 26.49 2.09
N ILE A 11 -23.90 26.80 3.39
CA ILE A 11 -22.82 26.62 4.36
C ILE A 11 -22.50 25.13 4.55
N CYS A 12 -23.51 24.25 4.64
CA CYS A 12 -23.28 22.81 4.76
C CYS A 12 -22.54 22.22 3.56
N PHE A 13 -22.85 22.65 2.33
CA PHE A 13 -22.15 22.19 1.12
C PHE A 13 -20.68 22.65 1.08
N LEU A 14 -20.40 23.89 1.51
CA LEU A 14 -19.03 24.41 1.58
C LEU A 14 -18.16 23.67 2.59
N VAL A 15 -18.70 23.30 3.76
CA VAL A 15 -17.94 22.58 4.80
C VAL A 15 -17.66 21.12 4.40
N ALA A 16 -18.58 20.47 3.70
CA ALA A 16 -18.38 19.10 3.22
C ALA A 16 -17.23 18.97 2.19
N SER A 17 -16.89 20.06 1.49
CA SER A 17 -15.83 20.07 0.47
C SER A 17 -14.41 20.09 1.07
N ILE A 18 -14.27 20.44 2.36
CA ILE A 18 -12.97 20.68 3.02
C ILE A 18 -12.43 19.40 3.70
N LEU A 19 -13.22 18.32 3.79
CA LEU A 19 -12.85 17.09 4.49
C LEU A 19 -12.17 16.02 3.63
N CYS A 20 -11.79 16.32 2.38
CA CYS A 20 -11.00 15.39 1.57
C CYS A 20 -9.53 15.41 2.02
N VAL A 21 -9.15 14.48 2.90
CA VAL A 21 -7.74 14.22 3.23
C VAL A 21 -7.20 13.24 2.18
N ASN A 22 -6.19 13.67 1.40
CA ASN A 22 -5.46 12.77 0.52
C ASN A 22 -4.44 12.02 1.39
N GLY A 23 -4.51 10.68 1.42
CA GLY A 23 -3.49 9.86 2.07
C GLY A 23 -2.22 9.90 1.22
N GLU A 24 -1.09 10.33 1.81
CA GLU A 24 0.19 10.30 1.10
C GLU A 24 0.90 8.96 1.33
N THR A 25 1.34 8.32 0.25
CA THR A 25 2.14 7.09 0.32
C THR A 25 3.62 7.45 0.47
N LEU A 26 4.25 7.02 1.55
CA LEU A 26 5.70 7.14 1.73
C LEU A 26 6.41 5.96 1.07
N THR A 27 7.40 6.24 0.23
CA THR A 27 8.26 5.21 -0.38
C THR A 27 9.69 5.36 0.13
N THR A 28 10.25 4.26 0.61
CA THR A 28 11.66 4.17 1.03
C THR A 28 12.33 3.03 0.27
N SER A 29 13.52 3.28 -0.28
CA SER A 29 14.28 2.26 -1.01
C SER A 29 15.12 1.41 -0.09
N THR A 30 14.86 0.11 -0.05
CA THR A 30 15.73 -0.89 0.59
C THR A 30 16.44 -1.71 -0.50
N PRO A 31 17.78 -1.77 -0.52
CA PRO A 31 18.50 -2.57 -1.52
C PRO A 31 18.39 -4.06 -1.16
N TYR A 32 17.48 -4.77 -1.82
CA TYR A 32 17.31 -6.22 -1.61
C TYR A 32 18.34 -7.08 -2.37
N ASP A 33 18.94 -6.54 -3.44
CA ASP A 33 19.79 -7.27 -4.39
C ASP A 33 19.23 -8.66 -4.74
N SER A 34 17.99 -8.68 -5.24
CA SER A 34 17.28 -9.91 -5.56
C SER A 34 18.02 -10.72 -6.62
N ALA A 35 18.55 -10.07 -7.65
CA ALA A 35 19.33 -10.72 -8.70
C ALA A 35 20.64 -11.35 -8.16
N GLY A 36 21.41 -10.63 -7.35
CA GLY A 36 22.64 -11.14 -6.72
C GLY A 36 22.39 -12.33 -5.77
N ARG A 37 21.17 -12.45 -5.26
CA ARG A 37 20.71 -13.56 -4.40
C ARG A 37 19.92 -14.65 -5.14
N ASN A 38 19.96 -14.71 -6.47
CA ASN A 38 19.20 -15.68 -7.27
C ASN A 38 17.69 -15.68 -6.94
N TYR A 39 17.15 -14.50 -6.62
CA TYR A 39 15.78 -14.29 -6.20
C TYR A 39 15.37 -15.18 -5.02
N ASP A 40 16.30 -15.52 -4.14
CA ASP A 40 16.03 -16.25 -2.91
C ASP A 40 15.29 -15.38 -1.87
N LEU A 41 14.07 -15.76 -1.53
CA LEU A 41 13.22 -15.06 -0.56
C LEU A 41 13.64 -15.33 0.90
N GLY A 42 14.62 -16.21 1.15
CA GLY A 42 15.12 -16.52 2.50
C GLY A 42 15.32 -15.28 3.38
N GLY A 43 14.73 -15.31 4.58
CA GLY A 43 14.79 -14.21 5.55
C GLY A 43 13.78 -13.08 5.33
N LEU A 44 12.94 -13.14 4.29
CA LEU A 44 11.85 -12.18 4.06
C LEU A 44 10.51 -12.70 4.60
N PHE A 45 9.58 -11.79 4.89
CA PHE A 45 8.26 -12.13 5.45
C PHE A 45 7.48 -13.09 4.56
N CYS A 46 7.51 -12.88 3.24
CA CYS A 46 6.78 -13.72 2.28
C CYS A 46 7.46 -15.06 1.96
N ALA A 47 8.62 -15.34 2.57
CA ALA A 47 9.35 -16.59 2.38
C ALA A 47 8.55 -17.81 2.82
N THR A 48 7.70 -17.68 3.84
CA THR A 48 6.87 -18.77 4.38
C THR A 48 5.95 -19.40 3.36
N ILE A 49 5.49 -18.64 2.35
CA ILE A 49 4.58 -19.12 1.31
C ILE A 49 5.30 -19.28 -0.03
N TYR A 50 6.14 -18.31 -0.40
CA TYR A 50 6.60 -18.19 -1.79
C TYR A 50 8.05 -18.65 -2.03
N SER A 51 8.80 -19.10 -1.00
CA SER A 51 10.20 -19.54 -1.20
C SER A 51 10.35 -20.70 -2.18
N ASN A 52 9.36 -21.59 -2.24
CA ASN A 52 9.38 -22.78 -3.09
C ASN A 52 8.86 -22.54 -4.51
N GLN A 53 8.50 -21.30 -4.85
CA GLN A 53 8.11 -20.98 -6.22
C GLN A 53 9.30 -21.05 -7.18
N THR A 54 8.99 -21.19 -8.47
CA THR A 54 10.01 -21.24 -9.52
C THR A 54 10.82 -19.94 -9.55
N LEU A 55 12.04 -20.02 -10.09
CA LEU A 55 12.86 -18.83 -10.33
C LEU A 55 12.09 -17.82 -11.20
N GLU A 56 11.45 -18.30 -12.26
CA GLU A 56 10.64 -17.50 -13.19
C GLU A 56 9.61 -16.64 -12.44
N PHE A 57 8.83 -17.24 -11.53
CA PHE A 57 7.88 -16.51 -10.70
C PHE A 57 8.56 -15.47 -9.80
N ARG A 58 9.64 -15.84 -9.10
CA ARG A 58 10.31 -14.94 -8.16
C ARG A 58 11.04 -13.80 -8.86
N SER A 59 11.39 -13.97 -10.14
CA SER A 59 12.11 -12.99 -10.96
C SER A 59 11.23 -12.17 -11.91
N GLU A 60 9.93 -12.45 -11.96
CA GLU A 60 9.02 -11.81 -12.92
C GLU A 60 8.93 -10.30 -12.71
N TYR A 61 8.94 -9.86 -11.44
CA TYR A 61 8.85 -8.45 -11.05
C TYR A 61 9.91 -8.07 -10.02
N LEU A 62 10.18 -6.76 -9.93
CA LEU A 62 10.99 -6.18 -8.85
C LEU A 62 10.31 -6.39 -7.50
N TRP A 63 11.13 -6.61 -6.48
CA TRP A 63 10.63 -6.84 -5.13
C TRP A 63 10.38 -5.54 -4.40
N THR A 64 9.31 -5.52 -3.61
CA THR A 64 8.98 -4.42 -2.72
C THR A 64 8.57 -4.97 -1.35
N ALA A 65 8.95 -4.25 -0.30
CA ALA A 65 8.29 -4.41 0.99
C ALA A 65 7.13 -3.43 1.05
N TYR A 66 6.00 -3.93 1.53
CA TYR A 66 4.82 -3.13 1.80
C TYR A 66 4.66 -2.99 3.31
N CYS A 67 4.09 -1.89 3.77
CA CYS A 67 3.52 -1.75 5.09
C CYS A 67 2.28 -0.89 4.99
N ASP A 68 1.20 -1.32 5.65
CA ASP A 68 0.01 -0.49 5.81
C ASP A 68 0.28 0.61 6.86
N GLN A 69 -0.75 1.37 7.23
CA GLN A 69 -0.68 2.41 8.25
C GLN A 69 0.10 1.94 9.49
N ALA A 70 0.97 2.84 9.97
CA ALA A 70 1.88 2.56 11.07
C ALA A 70 1.15 1.91 12.27
N GLY A 71 1.57 0.69 12.63
CA GLY A 71 1.09 -0.03 13.80
C GLY A 71 0.14 -1.20 13.51
N GLN A 72 -0.28 -1.43 12.26
CA GLN A 72 -1.03 -2.64 11.90
C GLN A 72 -0.08 -3.80 11.55
N PRO A 73 -0.39 -5.04 11.98
CA PRO A 73 0.38 -6.20 11.57
C PRO A 73 0.21 -6.45 10.07
N MET A 74 1.31 -6.76 9.40
CA MET A 74 1.29 -7.15 7.99
C MET A 74 0.59 -8.50 7.82
N GLU A 75 -0.36 -8.55 6.90
CA GLU A 75 -1.06 -9.80 6.60
C GLU A 75 -0.31 -10.64 5.56
N LEU A 76 -0.27 -11.94 5.79
CA LEU A 76 0.35 -12.91 4.89
C LEU A 76 -0.38 -13.00 3.52
N SER A 77 -1.65 -12.59 3.48
CA SER A 77 -2.50 -12.50 2.28
C SER A 77 -1.99 -11.50 1.25
N LEU A 78 -1.19 -10.51 1.66
CA LEU A 78 -0.62 -9.48 0.76
C LEU A 78 0.62 -9.99 0.00
N CYS A 79 1.23 -11.08 0.45
CA CYS A 79 2.41 -11.64 -0.21
C CYS A 79 2.07 -12.11 -1.64
N GLY A 80 2.94 -11.78 -2.60
CA GLY A 80 2.77 -12.16 -4.00
C GLY A 80 1.73 -11.33 -4.77
N THR A 81 1.11 -10.33 -4.12
CA THR A 81 0.25 -9.36 -4.80
C THR A 81 1.08 -8.30 -5.53
N CYS A 82 0.49 -7.69 -6.55
CA CYS A 82 1.12 -6.64 -7.34
C CYS A 82 0.60 -5.27 -6.90
N ILE A 83 1.49 -4.27 -6.91
CA ILE A 83 1.18 -2.85 -6.66
C ILE A 83 1.40 -2.11 -7.98
N GLN A 84 0.43 -1.29 -8.39
CA GLN A 84 0.48 -0.49 -9.62
C GLN A 84 0.84 0.96 -9.33
#